data_AF-A0A929IND7-F1
#
_entry.id   AF-A0A929IND7-F1
#
_cell.length_a   1.000
_cell.length_b   1.000
_cell.length_c   1.000
_cell.angle_alpha   90.00
_cell.angle_beta   90.00
_cell.angle_gamma   90.00
#
_symmetry.space_group_name_H-M   'P 1'
#
loop_
_entity.id
_entity.type
_entity.pdbx_description
1 polymer ?
#
loop_
_entity_poly.entity_id
_entity_poly.type
_entity_poly.pdbx_seq_one_letter_code
_entity_poly.pdbx_strand_id
1 'polypeptide(L)'
;MSAPQFSVGASVRIRRAYPPGHVRAPWYLRGCAGEVHDIAGELGNPEELAYGRYGGPDLTVYRVRVRQTDIWTDYAGPPRDTVIVDVYENWLEPVGGEAV
;
A
#
# COMPACT_ATOMS: atom_id res chain seq x y z
N MET A 1 8.02 -6.47 -17.27
CA MET A 1 8.50 -5.83 -16.03
C MET A 1 8.22 -4.36 -16.19
N SER A 2 7.21 -3.89 -15.48
CA SER A 2 6.92 -2.45 -15.43
C SER A 2 7.94 -1.82 -14.47
N ALA A 3 8.39 -0.60 -14.73
CA ALA A 3 9.21 0.08 -13.75
C ALA A 3 8.34 0.37 -12.50
N PRO A 4 8.86 0.20 -11.27
CA PRO A 4 8.10 0.50 -10.07
C PRO A 4 7.71 1.98 -10.05
N GLN A 5 6.44 2.27 -9.79
CA GLN A 5 5.92 3.65 -9.77
C GLN A 5 6.50 4.49 -8.64
N PHE A 6 6.82 3.86 -7.51
CA PHE A 6 7.39 4.51 -6.33
C PHE A 6 8.78 3.99 -5.99
N SER A 7 9.67 4.91 -5.60
CA SER A 7 11.01 4.59 -5.09
C SER A 7 11.01 4.41 -3.57
N VAL A 8 12.00 3.69 -3.04
CA VAL A 8 12.25 3.65 -1.59
C VAL A 8 12.47 5.07 -1.05
N GLY A 9 11.82 5.39 0.06
CA GLY A 9 11.76 6.73 0.66
C GLY A 9 10.63 7.61 0.11
N ALA A 10 9.89 7.19 -0.92
CA ALA A 10 8.78 7.97 -1.44
C ALA A 10 7.62 8.04 -0.43
N SER A 11 7.06 9.25 -0.28
CA SER A 11 5.83 9.45 0.49
C SER A 11 4.63 9.02 -0.33
N VAL A 12 3.84 8.10 0.22
CA VAL A 12 2.65 7.52 -0.42
C VAL A 12 1.46 7.63 0.50
N ARG A 13 0.27 7.56 -0.07
CA ARG A 13 -1.00 7.42 0.63
C ARG A 13 -1.62 6.10 0.24
N ILE A 14 -2.05 5.34 1.23
CA ILE A 14 -2.83 4.14 0.96
C ILE A 14 -4.23 4.62 0.55
N ARG A 15 -4.65 4.26 -0.66
CA ARG A 15 -5.90 4.71 -1.28
C ARG A 15 -7.09 4.51 -0.35
N ARG A 16 -7.91 5.55 -0.19
CA ARG A 16 -9.16 5.49 0.58
C ARG A 16 -10.30 5.00 -0.31
N ALA A 17 -10.35 3.68 -0.54
CA ALA A 17 -11.40 3.05 -1.35
C ALA A 17 -12.01 1.81 -0.68
N TYR A 18 -13.25 1.52 -1.06
CA TYR A 18 -14.03 0.42 -0.50
C TYR A 18 -14.74 -0.39 -1.60
N PRO A 19 -13.98 -0.91 -2.59
CA PRO A 19 -14.58 -1.72 -3.63
C PRO A 19 -15.15 -3.02 -3.04
N PRO A 20 -16.19 -3.59 -3.65
CA PRO A 20 -16.65 -4.93 -3.30
C PRO A 20 -15.60 -5.98 -3.70
N GLY A 21 -15.65 -7.14 -3.05
CA GLY A 21 -14.82 -8.30 -3.41
C GLY A 21 -13.54 -8.44 -2.59
N HIS A 22 -12.62 -9.29 -3.09
CA HIS A 22 -11.37 -9.59 -2.41
C HIS A 22 -10.36 -8.46 -2.60
N VAL A 23 -9.85 -7.91 -1.49
CA VAL A 23 -8.78 -6.91 -1.49
C VAL A 23 -7.82 -7.18 -0.34
N ARG A 24 -6.55 -6.82 -0.53
CA ARG A 24 -5.48 -7.06 0.45
C ARG A 24 -5.02 -5.82 1.21
N ALA A 25 -5.57 -4.64 0.89
CA ALA A 25 -5.33 -3.42 1.67
C ALA A 25 -6.18 -3.40 2.96
N PRO A 26 -5.56 -3.50 4.15
CA PRO A 26 -6.29 -3.55 5.41
C PRO A 26 -7.08 -2.27 5.66
N TRP A 27 -8.28 -2.40 6.22
CA TRP A 27 -9.20 -1.29 6.43
C TRP A 27 -8.57 -0.13 7.23
N TYR A 28 -7.87 -0.45 8.32
CA TYR A 28 -7.29 0.54 9.24
C TYR A 28 -6.23 1.43 8.60
N LEU A 29 -5.67 1.03 7.45
CA LEU A 29 -4.64 1.78 6.75
C LEU A 29 -5.20 2.70 5.66
N ARG A 30 -6.46 2.51 5.24
CA ARG A 30 -7.00 3.21 4.07
C ARG A 30 -7.15 4.71 4.34
N GLY A 31 -6.43 5.50 3.56
CA GLY A 31 -6.31 6.94 3.70
C GLY A 31 -5.15 7.41 4.58
N CYS A 32 -4.40 6.50 5.21
CA CYS A 32 -3.19 6.85 5.95
C CYS A 32 -2.06 7.22 5.00
N ALA A 33 -1.26 8.21 5.38
CA ALA A 33 0.01 8.49 4.74
C ALA A 33 1.09 7.54 5.26
N GLY A 34 2.08 7.24 4.43
CA GLY A 34 3.21 6.40 4.77
C GLY A 34 4.40 6.67 3.87
N GLU A 35 5.44 5.87 4.07
CA GLU A 35 6.68 5.92 3.30
C GLU A 35 6.98 4.53 2.74
N VAL A 36 7.41 4.46 1.48
CA VAL A 36 7.92 3.22 0.89
C VAL A 36 9.24 2.86 1.59
N HIS A 37 9.20 1.85 2.45
CA HIS A 37 10.37 1.38 3.18
C HIS A 37 11.26 0.49 2.30
N ASP A 38 10.64 -0.34 1.46
CA ASP A 38 11.31 -1.34 0.64
C ASP A 38 10.36 -1.85 -0.48
N ILE A 39 10.91 -2.49 -1.51
CA ILE A 39 10.15 -3.10 -2.61
C ILE A 39 10.20 -4.62 -2.42
N ALA A 40 9.05 -5.22 -2.13
CA ALA A 40 8.95 -6.66 -1.84
C ALA A 40 9.04 -7.54 -3.11
N GLY A 41 8.70 -7.00 -4.28
CA GLY A 41 8.77 -7.68 -5.58
C GLY A 41 7.58 -7.40 -6.48
N GLU A 42 7.42 -8.18 -7.54
CA GLU A 42 6.23 -8.19 -8.42
C GLU A 42 5.44 -9.47 -8.15
N LEU A 43 4.13 -9.35 -7.87
CA LEU A 43 3.23 -10.46 -7.61
C LEU A 43 1.91 -10.28 -8.39
N GLY A 44 1.28 -11.38 -8.79
CA GLY A 44 0.01 -11.36 -9.49
C GLY A 44 -1.09 -10.66 -8.68
N ASN A 45 -2.00 -9.95 -9.37
CA ASN A 45 -3.06 -9.19 -8.71
C ASN A 45 -4.00 -10.10 -7.87
N PRO A 46 -3.99 -9.98 -6.52
CA PRO A 46 -4.78 -10.86 -5.66
C PRO A 46 -6.29 -10.68 -5.87
N GLU A 47 -6.73 -9.49 -6.30
CA GLU A 47 -8.14 -9.20 -6.57
C GLU A 47 -8.67 -10.01 -7.76
N GLU A 48 -7.81 -10.37 -8.70
CA GLU A 48 -8.14 -11.21 -9.87
C GLU A 48 -7.92 -12.69 -9.56
N LEU A 49 -6.80 -13.02 -8.91
CA LEU A 49 -6.44 -14.39 -8.54
C LEU A 49 -7.48 -15.04 -7.62
N ALA A 50 -8.11 -14.26 -6.73
CA ALA A 50 -9.17 -14.74 -5.85
C ALA A 50 -10.40 -15.28 -6.61
N TYR A 51 -10.58 -14.89 -7.88
CA TYR A 51 -11.68 -15.33 -8.75
C TYR A 51 -11.21 -16.25 -9.88
N GLY A 52 -9.98 -16.77 -9.81
CA GLY A 52 -9.46 -17.70 -10.81
C GLY A 52 -9.06 -17.04 -12.14
N ARG A 53 -8.80 -15.72 -12.15
CA ARG A 53 -8.36 -14.99 -13.34
C ARG A 53 -6.84 -14.84 -13.34
N TYR A 54 -6.16 -15.75 -14.06
CA TYR A 54 -4.71 -15.94 -13.97
C TYR A 54 -3.88 -15.28 -15.10
N GLY A 55 -4.48 -14.40 -15.92
CA GLY A 55 -3.81 -13.76 -17.07
C GLY A 55 -3.54 -12.26 -16.91
N GLY A 56 -3.78 -11.70 -15.73
CA GLY A 56 -3.53 -10.28 -15.45
C GLY A 56 -2.04 -9.96 -15.29
N PRO A 57 -1.66 -8.67 -15.35
CA PRO A 57 -0.31 -8.26 -15.06
C PRO A 57 0.05 -8.50 -13.59
N ASP A 58 1.33 -8.76 -13.34
CA ASP A 58 1.88 -8.64 -12.00
C ASP A 58 1.90 -7.16 -11.59
N LEU A 59 1.78 -6.94 -10.29
CA LEU A 59 1.78 -5.64 -9.65
C LEU A 59 2.97 -5.56 -8.69
N THR A 60 3.64 -4.41 -8.65
CA THR A 60 4.68 -4.18 -7.65
C THR A 60 4.06 -4.16 -6.25
N VAL A 61 4.73 -4.82 -5.29
CA VAL A 61 4.36 -4.84 -3.89
C VAL A 61 5.40 -4.06 -3.09
N TYR A 62 4.92 -3.11 -2.31
CA TYR A 62 5.74 -2.22 -1.51
C TYR A 62 5.56 -2.54 -0.02
N ARG A 63 6.66 -2.52 0.73
CA ARG A 63 6.60 -2.44 2.19
C ARG A 63 6.41 -0.99 2.57
N VAL A 64 5.21 -0.63 3.01
CA VAL A 64 4.88 0.74 3.42
C VAL A 64 4.95 0.84 4.93
N ARG A 65 5.75 1.80 5.42
CA ARG A 65 5.84 2.14 6.83
C ARG A 65 4.84 3.25 7.15
N VAL A 66 4.02 3.02 8.17
CA VAL A 66 3.01 3.98 8.66
C VAL A 66 3.20 4.16 10.17
N ARG A 67 3.08 5.39 10.68
CA ARG A 67 3.15 5.64 12.13
C ARG A 67 1.88 5.17 12.80
N GLN A 68 2.01 4.52 13.96
CA GLN A 68 0.85 4.07 14.74
C GLN A 68 -0.08 5.24 15.12
N THR A 69 0.47 6.44 15.35
CA THR A 69 -0.28 7.67 15.64
C THR A 69 -1.14 8.16 14.48
N ASP A 70 -0.79 7.79 13.24
CA ASP A 70 -1.55 8.17 12.04
C ASP A 70 -2.69 7.19 11.78
N ILE A 71 -2.63 6.00 12.39
CA ILE A 71 -3.62 4.94 12.27
C ILE A 71 -4.66 5.03 13.40
N TRP A 72 -4.20 5.16 14.64
CA TRP A 72 -5.05 5.11 15.84
C TRP A 72 -4.99 6.44 16.60
N THR A 73 -6.14 7.10 16.72
CA THR A 73 -6.25 8.41 17.38
C THR A 73 -5.93 8.36 18.89
N ASP A 74 -6.10 7.20 19.51
CA ASP A 74 -5.88 6.93 20.94
C ASP A 74 -4.61 6.10 21.20
N TYR A 75 -3.67 6.07 20.25
CA TYR A 75 -2.42 5.34 20.41
C TYR A 75 -1.59 5.85 21.60
N ALA A 76 -1.46 5.02 22.64
CA ALA A 76 -0.74 5.37 23.88
C ALA A 76 0.74 4.97 23.90
N GLY A 77 1.26 4.39 22.81
CA GLY A 77 2.66 3.98 22.69
C GLY A 77 3.61 5.12 22.28
N PRO A 78 4.91 4.84 22.13
CA PRO A 78 5.88 5.82 21.66
C PRO A 78 5.50 6.42 20.29
N PRO A 79 5.62 7.75 20.09
CA PRO A 79 5.27 8.41 18.81
C PRO A 79 6.06 7.94 17.57
N ARG A 80 7.14 7.20 17.79
CA ARG A 80 8.01 6.65 16.74
C ARG A 80 7.63 5.24 16.33
N ASP A 81 6.66 4.62 16.98
CA ASP A 81 6.27 3.26 16.66
C ASP A 81 5.55 3.22 15.31
N THR A 82 5.89 2.22 14.53
CA THR A 82 5.43 2.09 13.15
C THR A 82 4.92 0.68 12.88
N VAL A 83 4.03 0.57 11.90
CA VAL A 83 3.62 -0.68 11.27
C VAL A 83 4.20 -0.69 9.87
N ILE A 84 4.76 -1.83 9.47
CA ILE A 84 5.15 -2.08 8.07
C ILE A 84 4.17 -3.10 7.50
N VAL A 85 3.64 -2.79 6.32
CA VAL A 85 2.63 -3.59 5.64
C VAL A 85 3.00 -3.74 4.16
N ASP A 86 2.74 -4.91 3.60
CA ASP A 86 2.87 -5.14 2.16
C ASP A 86 1.60 -4.62 1.45
N VAL A 87 1.77 -3.66 0.54
CA VAL A 87 0.69 -3.00 -0.20
C VAL A 87 0.99 -3.04 -1.69
N TYR A 88 0.01 -3.46 -2.49
CA TYR A 88 0.11 -3.49 -3.95
C TYR A 88 0.10 -2.07 -4.55
N GLU A 89 0.80 -1.86 -5.65
CA GLU A 89 0.95 -0.57 -6.34
C GLU A 89 -0.38 0.12 -6.62
N ASN A 90 -1.40 -0.64 -7.05
CA ASN A 90 -2.75 -0.13 -7.35
C ASN A 90 -3.53 0.42 -6.13
N TRP A 91 -3.00 0.20 -4.92
CA TRP A 91 -3.52 0.74 -3.65
C TRP A 91 -2.72 1.92 -3.11
N LEU A 92 -1.68 2.38 -3.83
CA LEU A 92 -0.87 3.53 -3.43
C LEU A 92 -1.13 4.73 -4.34
N GLU A 93 -1.13 5.91 -3.72
CA GLU A 93 -1.28 7.20 -4.37
C GLU A 93 -0.09 8.09 -3.98
N PRO A 94 0.48 8.90 -4.89
CA PRO A 94 1.54 9.84 -4.55
C PRO A 94 1.04 10.93 -3.60
N VAL A 95 1.83 11.28 -2.58
CA VAL A 95 1.52 12.42 -1.71
C VAL A 95 2.02 13.70 -2.38
N GLY A 96 1.14 14.37 -3.13
CA GLY A 96 1.43 15.71 -3.69
C GLY A 96 0.85 16.00 -5.08
N GLY A 97 0.45 14.98 -5.86
CA GLY A 97 0.21 15.13 -7.31
C GLY A 97 1.55 15.49 -7.99
N GLU A 98 2.18 14.65 -8.77
CA GLU A 98 1.68 13.86 -9.88
C GLU A 98 2.30 12.45 -9.83
N ALA A 99 1.55 11.45 -10.32
CA ALA A 99 2.18 10.22 -10.79
C ALA A 99 2.95 10.58 -12.07
N VAL A 100 4.22 10.18 -12.13
CA VAL A 100 5.05 10.33 -13.34
C VAL A 100 4.50 9.45 -14.46
#